data_AF-B4W4X3-F1
#
_entry.id   AF-B4W4X3-F1
#
_cell.length_a   1.000
_cell.length_b   1.000
_cell.length_c   1.000
_cell.angle_alpha   90.00
_cell.angle_beta   90.00
_cell.angle_gamma   90.00
#
_symmetry.space_group_name_H-M   'P 1'
#
loop_
_entity.id
_entity.type
_entity.pdbx_description
1 polymer ?
#
loop_
_entity_poly.entity_id
_entity_poly.type
_entity_poly.pdbx_seq_one_letter_code
_entity_poly.pdbx_strand_id
1 'polypeptide(L)' 'MLVIAEAARRISETTRQTLSTIPWQEINGMRNRLVHEYDDVNLNIVWDVVQNEIPILIEELRLRVPREE' A
#
# COMPACT_ATOMS: atom_id res chain seq x y z
N MET A 1 -1.34 3.65 7.48
CA MET A 1 -2.25 2.88 6.60
C MET A 1 -3.18 3.80 5.79
N LEU A 2 -4.09 4.57 6.41
CA LEU A 2 -5.06 5.42 5.69
C LEU A 2 -4.43 6.43 4.72
N VAL A 3 -3.36 7.12 5.14
CA VAL A 3 -2.64 8.08 4.29
C VAL A 3 -2.02 7.41 3.06
N ILE A 4 -1.46 6.19 3.22
CA ILE A 4 -0.84 5.42 2.14
C ILE A 4 -1.90 5.01 1.11
N ALA A 5 -3.04 4.50 1.58
CA ALA A 5 -4.15 4.12 0.70
C ALA A 5 -4.72 5.32 -0.08
N GLU A 6 -4.91 6.46 0.59
CA GLU A 6 -5.40 7.67 -0.07
C GLU A 6 -4.38 8.23 -1.08
N ALA A 7 -3.08 8.16 -0.77
CA ALA A 7 -2.03 8.55 -1.72
C ALA A 7 -2.00 7.60 -2.93
N ALA A 8 -2.07 6.29 -2.71
CA ALA A 8 -2.11 5.28 -3.78
C ALA A 8 -3.29 5.48 -4.72
N ARG A 9 -4.45 5.92 -4.20
CA ARG A 9 -5.65 6.21 -4.99
C ARG A 9 -5.50 7.42 -5.92
N ARG A 10 -4.58 8.33 -5.61
CA ARG A 10 -4.30 9.53 -6.42
C ARG A 10 -3.31 9.27 -7.56
N ILE A 11 -2.66 8.10 -7.58
CA ILE A 11 -1.72 7.73 -8.64
C ILE A 11 -2.50 7.43 -9.93
N SER A 12 -2.04 8.00 -11.04
CA SER A 12 -2.64 7.79 -12.35
C SER A 12 -2.65 6.31 -12.74
N GLU A 13 -3.63 5.93 -13.56
CA GLU A 13 -3.74 4.56 -14.05
C GLU A 13 -2.51 4.14 -14.86
N THR A 14 -1.94 5.05 -15.66
CA THR A 14 -0.73 4.81 -16.44
C THR A 14 0.46 4.44 -15.55
N THR A 15 0.68 5.18 -14.46
CA THR A 15 1.77 4.89 -13.52
C THR A 15 1.53 3.57 -12.78
N ARG A 16 0.27 3.27 -12.41
CA ARG A 16 -0.07 1.98 -11.79
C ARG A 16 0.18 0.80 -12.73
N GLN A 17 -0.04 0.97 -14.03
CA GLN A 17 0.27 -0.04 -15.05
C GLN A 17 1.78 -0.19 -15.27
N THR A 18 2.54 0.90 -15.27
CA THR A 18 4.01 0.86 -15.35
C THR A 18 4.64 0.17 -14.13
N LEU A 19 4.04 0.38 -12.96
CA LEU A 19 4.45 -0.20 -11.68
C LEU A 19 3.55 -1.38 -11.29
N SER A 20 3.31 -2.30 -12.23
CA SER A 20 2.39 -3.44 -12.04
C SER A 20 2.85 -4.47 -11.01
N THR A 21 4.12 -4.44 -10.59
CA THR A 21 4.64 -5.25 -9.49
C THR A 21 4.13 -4.81 -8.12
N ILE A 22 3.64 -3.57 -8.00
CA ILE A 22 3.07 -3.06 -6.76
C ILE A 22 1.58 -3.47 -6.71
N PRO A 23 1.12 -4.12 -5.62
CA PRO A 23 -0.26 -4.58 -5.50
C PRO A 23 -1.22 -3.43 -5.16
N TRP A 24 -1.44 -2.52 -6.12
CA TRP A 24 -2.25 -1.30 -5.94
C TRP A 24 -3.66 -1.56 -5.43
N GLN A 25 -4.30 -2.63 -5.88
CA GLN A 25 -5.65 -3.01 -5.44
C GLN A 25 -5.66 -3.38 -3.95
N GLU A 26 -4.62 -4.06 -3.47
CA GLU A 26 -4.50 -4.43 -2.05
C GLU A 26 -4.19 -3.21 -1.19
N ILE A 27 -3.33 -2.29 -1.67
CA ILE A 27 -3.02 -1.03 -0.97
C ILE A 27 -4.26 -0.15 -0.85
N ASN A 28 -5.05 -0.03 -1.93
CA ASN A 28 -6.32 0.71 -1.92
C ASN A 28 -7.38 -0.02 -1.07
N GLY A 29 -7.40 -1.35 -1.12
CA GLY A 29 -8.25 -2.24 -0.33
C GLY A 29 -7.79 -2.43 1.11
N MET A 30 -6.70 -1.80 1.52
CA MET A 30 -6.13 -1.96 2.86
C MET A 30 -7.09 -1.48 3.94
N ARG A 31 -7.95 -0.51 3.62
CA ARG A 31 -9.09 -0.14 4.46
C ARG A 31 -10.05 -1.32 4.64
N ASN A 32 -10.38 -2.06 3.59
CA ASN A 32 -11.27 -3.22 3.69
C ASN A 32 -10.63 -4.37 4.46
N ARG A 33 -9.31 -4.60 4.32
CA ARG A 33 -8.56 -5.59 5.13
C ARG A 33 -8.54 -5.24 6.63
N LEU A 34 -8.50 -3.94 6.95
CA LEU A 34 -8.55 -3.43 8.32
C LEU A 34 -9.95 -3.40 8.92
N VAL A 35 -11.00 -3.47 8.09
CA VAL A 35 -12.38 -3.11 8.46
C VAL A 35 -13.36 -4.26 8.30
N HIS A 36 -13.03 -5.32 7.55
CA HIS A 36 -13.99 -6.39 7.25
C HIS A 36 -14.47 -7.19 8.46
N GLU A 37 -13.87 -6.99 9.63
CA GLU A 37 -14.42 -7.38 10.93
C GLU A 37 -14.37 -6.16 11.84
N TYR A 38 -15.42 -5.32 11.78
CA TYR A 38 -15.57 -4.13 12.63
C TYR A 38 -15.60 -4.45 14.14
N ASP A 39 -15.68 -5.73 14.52
CA ASP A 39 -15.60 -6.22 15.89
C ASP A 39 -14.19 -6.62 16.34
N ASP A 40 -13.24 -6.88 15.42
CA ASP A 40 -11.88 -7.27 15.78
C ASP A 40 -10.89 -6.89 14.66
N VAL A 41 -10.36 -5.67 14.70
CA VAL A 41 -9.22 -5.31 13.84
C VAL A 41 -8.08 -6.25 14.18
N ASN A 42 -7.77 -7.18 13.28
CA ASN A 42 -6.70 -8.14 13.52
C ASN A 42 -5.33 -7.42 13.50
N LEU A 43 -4.88 -7.03 14.69
CA LEU A 43 -3.62 -6.32 14.88
C LEU A 43 -2.41 -7.11 14.40
N ASN A 44 -2.49 -8.45 14.30
CA ASN A 44 -1.41 -9.25 13.74
C ASN A 44 -1.26 -9.00 12.23
N ILE A 45 -2.37 -8.84 11.51
CA ILE A 45 -2.34 -8.46 10.08
C ILE A 45 -1.78 -7.05 9.92
N VAL A 46 -2.18 -6.12 10.80
CA VAL A 46 -1.64 -4.74 10.75
C VAL A 46 -0.13 -4.74 11.01
N TRP A 47 0.30 -5.49 12.02
CA TRP A 47 1.69 -5.62 12.38
C TRP A 47 2.50 -6.25 11.26
N ASP A 48 2.02 -7.33 10.66
CA ASP A 48 2.64 -8.00 9.51
C ASP A 48 2.79 -7.06 8.32
N VAL A 49 1.74 -6.31 7.95
CA VAL A 49 1.82 -5.33 6.86
C VAL A 49 2.85 -4.24 7.16
N VAL A 50 2.90 -3.74 8.39
CA VAL A 50 3.87 -2.69 8.77
C VAL A 50 5.30 -3.20 8.76
N GLN A 51 5.54 -4.44 9.22
CA GLN A 51 6.88 -4.99 9.35
C GLN A 51 7.41 -5.60 8.05
N ASN A 52 6.55 -6.21 7.23
CA ASN A 52 6.97 -7.02 6.09
C ASN A 52 6.61 -6.37 4.74
N GLU A 53 5.39 -5.87 4.59
CA GLU A 53 4.91 -5.36 3.28
C GLU A 53 5.35 -3.91 3.01
N ILE A 54 5.25 -3.02 4.01
CA ILE A 54 5.60 -1.59 3.84
C ILE A 54 7.09 -1.39 3.48
N PRO A 55 8.07 -2.07 4.11
CA PRO A 55 9.47 -1.91 3.72
C PRO A 55 9.75 -2.33 2.28
N ILE A 56 9.13 -3.43 1.83
CA ILE A 56 9.24 -3.89 0.43
C ILE A 56 8.68 -2.84 -0.52
N LEU A 57 7.52 -2.27 -0.20
CA LEU A 57 6.92 -1.19 -0.98
C LEU A 57 7.84 0.05 -1.07
N ILE A 58 8.50 0.42 0.03
CA ILE A 58 9.43 1.56 0.04
C ILE A 58 10.61 1.31 -0.89
N GLU A 59 11.20 0.11 -0.85
CA GLU A 59 12.35 -0.22 -1.69
C GLU A 59 11.97 -0.30 -3.18
N GLU A 60 10.82 -0.90 -3.52
CA GLU A 60 10.31 -0.89 -4.90
C GLU A 60 10.07 0.53 -5.41
N LEU A 61 9.51 1.42 -4.58
CA LEU A 61 9.30 2.82 -4.96
C LEU A 61 10.62 3.57 -5.13
N ARG A 62 11.61 3.36 -4.26
CA ARG A 62 12.94 3.98 -4.38
C ARG A 62 13.68 3.56 -5.66
N LEU A 63 13.51 2.31 -6.08
CA LEU A 63 14.13 1.79 -7.29
C LEU A 63 13.50 2.36 -8.56
N ARG A 64 12.20 2.65 -8.53
CA ARG A 64 11.42 2.96 -9.75
C ARG A 64 10.99 4.41 -9.86
N VAL A 65 10.96 5.15 -8.76
CA VAL A 65 10.59 6.56 -8.71
C VAL A 65 11.86 7.39 -8.49
N PRO A 66 12.23 8.29 -9.42
CA PRO A 66 13.34 9.20 -9.20
C PRO A 66 13.04 10.07 -7.97
N ARG A 67 14.06 10.31 -7.13
CA ARG A 67 13.92 11.25 -6.02
C ARG A 67 13.62 12.64 -6.59
N GLU A 68 12.52 13.25 -6.17
CA GLU A 68 12.35 14.69 -6.33
C GLU A 68 13.41 15.37 -5.44
N GLU A 69 14.28 16.17 -6.06
CA GLU A 69 15.23 17.07 -5.38
C GLU A 69 14.50 18.28 -4.79
#